data_AF-A0A0C1NMF9-F1
#
_entry.id   AF-A0A0C1NMF9-F1
#
_cell.length_a   1.000
_cell.length_b   1.000
_cell.length_c   1.000
_cell.angle_alpha   90.00
_cell.angle_beta   90.00
_cell.angle_gamma   90.00
#
_symmetry.space_group_name_H-M   'P 1'
#
loop_
_entity.id
_entity.type
_entity.pdbx_description
1 polymer ?
#
loop_
_entity_poly.entity_id
_entity_poly.type
_entity_poly.pdbx_seq_one_letter_code
_entity_poly.pdbx_strand_id
1 'polypeptide(L)'
;MQSDPTNLLFQSLLLEEFFLESNLRQEFGVPEKLAELASRFSKPTAKILHLLIVSKANLPIPPDAIAEVIDWLTSQRHTTLIFRSIADVLATTRSAQDKYNSCCRSAICYAVVGSYDFAFGALRISASVNDSWARHHHIYGLIHAIENRKARAQCELEMAYACEPYSETKVRIARALELLSHITAV
;
A
#
# COMPACT_ATOMS: atom_id res chain seq x y z
N MET A 1 1.24 -2.97 22.96
CA MET A 1 1.48 -1.57 22.51
C MET A 1 0.19 -1.09 21.90
N GLN A 2 -0.43 -0.04 22.43
CA GLN A 2 -1.56 0.61 21.74
C GLN A 2 -1.00 1.26 20.48
N SER A 3 -1.56 0.91 19.32
CA SER A 3 -1.25 1.59 18.06
C SER A 3 -1.73 3.04 18.17
N ASP A 4 -0.86 3.99 17.81
CA ASP A 4 -1.25 5.39 17.69
C ASP A 4 -2.42 5.46 16.69
N PRO A 5 -3.58 6.05 17.07
CA PRO A 5 -4.73 6.15 16.17
C PRO A 5 -4.37 6.83 14.84
N THR A 6 -3.38 7.70 14.83
CA THR A 6 -2.89 8.37 13.62
C THR A 6 -2.15 7.40 12.69
N ASN A 7 -1.39 6.47 13.26
CA ASN A 7 -0.70 5.42 12.50
C ASN A 7 -1.70 4.54 11.75
N LEU A 8 -2.80 4.15 12.41
CA LEU A 8 -3.88 3.37 11.80
C LEU A 8 -4.50 4.08 10.59
N LEU A 9 -4.60 5.42 10.62
CA LEU A 9 -5.12 6.20 9.49
C LEU A 9 -4.17 6.16 8.29
N PHE A 10 -2.86 6.28 8.49
CA PHE A 10 -1.90 6.16 7.39
C PHE A 10 -1.77 4.71 6.87
N GLN A 11 -1.88 3.71 7.74
CA GLN A 11 -1.98 2.31 7.33
C GLN A 11 -3.22 2.05 6.47
N SER A 12 -4.36 2.67 6.81
CA SER A 12 -5.59 2.64 6.02
C SER A 12 -5.37 3.24 4.62
N LEU A 13 -4.73 4.41 4.51
CA LEU A 13 -4.41 5.01 3.22
C LEU A 13 -3.46 4.15 2.38
N LEU A 14 -2.45 3.53 3.00
CA LEU A 14 -1.54 2.62 2.31
C LEU A 14 -2.28 1.36 1.79
N LEU A 15 -3.22 0.84 2.57
CA LEU A 15 -4.04 -0.30 2.17
C LEU A 15 -5.02 0.06 1.04
N GLU A 16 -5.54 1.30 1.03
CA GLU A 16 -6.32 1.83 -0.09
C GLU A 16 -5.52 1.79 -1.40
N GLU A 17 -4.26 2.25 -1.39
CA GLU A 17 -3.37 2.18 -2.57
C GLU A 17 -3.10 0.74 -3.03
N PHE A 18 -3.00 -0.21 -2.09
CA PHE A 18 -2.89 -1.64 -2.43
C PHE A 18 -4.13 -2.16 -3.18
N PHE A 19 -5.34 -1.78 -2.75
CA PHE A 19 -6.57 -2.24 -3.39
C PHE A 19 -6.87 -1.58 -4.74
N LEU A 20 -6.35 -0.37 -4.95
CA LEU A 20 -6.47 0.37 -6.20
C LEU A 20 -5.46 -0.07 -7.26
N GLU A 21 -4.38 -0.76 -6.89
CA GLU A 21 -3.34 -1.15 -7.84
C GLU A 21 -3.85 -2.11 -8.91
N SER A 22 -3.91 -1.59 -10.14
CA SER A 22 -4.23 -2.37 -11.33
C SER A 22 -3.10 -3.36 -11.61
N ASN A 23 -3.48 -4.59 -11.98
CA ASN A 23 -2.64 -5.79 -12.12
C ASN A 23 -2.34 -6.60 -10.86
N LEU A 24 -2.46 -6.08 -9.62
CA LEU A 24 -2.49 -6.98 -8.46
C LEU A 24 -3.66 -7.96 -8.58
N ARG A 25 -4.85 -7.47 -8.99
CA ARG A 25 -6.03 -8.32 -9.26
C ARG A 25 -5.79 -9.42 -10.30
N GLN A 26 -5.02 -9.12 -11.35
CA GLN A 26 -4.70 -10.10 -12.41
C GLN A 26 -3.59 -11.07 -11.98
N GLU A 27 -2.59 -10.60 -11.24
CA GLU A 27 -1.52 -11.42 -10.68
C GLU A 27 -2.03 -12.37 -9.59
N PHE A 28 -3.02 -11.94 -8.80
CA PHE A 28 -3.74 -12.84 -7.90
C PHE A 28 -4.58 -13.82 -8.73
N GLY A 29 -5.23 -13.39 -9.82
CA GLY A 29 -5.88 -14.26 -10.81
C GLY A 29 -7.13 -14.93 -10.27
N VAL A 30 -8.13 -14.16 -9.79
CA VAL A 30 -9.16 -14.79 -8.96
C VAL A 30 -10.57 -14.22 -8.91
N PRO A 31 -11.50 -15.03 -9.44
CA PRO A 31 -12.70 -15.43 -8.71
C PRO A 31 -12.63 -16.89 -8.19
N GLU A 32 -12.22 -17.86 -9.02
CA GLU A 32 -12.32 -19.29 -8.64
C GLU A 32 -11.32 -19.74 -7.56
N LYS A 33 -10.04 -19.36 -7.64
CA LYS A 33 -9.04 -19.76 -6.63
C LYS A 33 -9.22 -19.09 -5.26
N LEU A 34 -10.02 -18.03 -5.15
CA LEU A 34 -10.21 -17.19 -3.96
C LEU A 34 -11.36 -17.78 -3.18
N ALA A 35 -12.37 -18.32 -3.87
CA ALA A 35 -13.38 -19.17 -3.29
C ALA A 35 -12.76 -20.48 -2.75
N GLU A 36 -11.83 -21.09 -3.50
CA GLU A 36 -11.12 -22.30 -3.05
C GLU A 36 -10.16 -22.02 -1.87
N LEU A 37 -9.42 -20.93 -1.92
CA LEU A 37 -8.58 -20.44 -0.81
C LEU A 37 -9.43 -20.07 0.41
N ALA A 38 -10.54 -19.34 0.24
CA ALA A 38 -11.43 -18.96 1.34
C ALA A 38 -12.05 -20.16 2.06
N SER A 39 -12.26 -21.28 1.35
CA SER A 39 -12.74 -22.53 1.96
C SER A 39 -11.71 -23.24 2.86
N ARG A 40 -10.42 -22.89 2.73
CA ARG A 40 -9.30 -23.43 3.52
C ARG A 40 -8.84 -22.52 4.67
N PHE A 41 -9.45 -21.35 4.81
CA PHE A 41 -9.08 -20.37 5.82
C PHE A 41 -10.11 -20.25 6.95
N SER A 42 -9.64 -19.83 8.12
CA SER A 42 -10.48 -19.61 9.29
C SER A 42 -11.55 -18.54 9.03
N LYS A 43 -12.72 -18.67 9.70
CA LYS A 43 -13.90 -17.78 9.59
C LYS A 43 -13.63 -16.26 9.50
N PRO A 44 -12.61 -15.67 10.16
CA PRO A 44 -12.28 -14.24 10.01
C PRO A 44 -11.79 -13.85 8.61
N THR A 45 -11.07 -14.72 7.92
CA THR A 45 -10.54 -14.46 6.56
C THR A 45 -11.66 -14.45 5.51
N ALA A 46 -12.74 -15.21 5.73
CA ALA A 46 -13.95 -15.16 4.92
C ALA A 46 -14.72 -13.83 5.08
N LYS A 47 -14.66 -13.18 6.26
CA LYS A 47 -15.19 -11.82 6.46
C LYS A 47 -14.40 -10.79 5.66
N ILE A 48 -13.07 -10.91 5.60
CA ILE A 48 -12.20 -10.02 4.80
C ILE A 48 -12.56 -10.11 3.31
N LEU A 49 -12.78 -11.33 2.80
CA LEU A 49 -13.21 -11.52 1.42
C LEU A 49 -14.62 -10.95 1.16
N HIS A 50 -15.53 -11.10 2.13
CA HIS A 50 -16.85 -10.51 2.10
C HIS A 50 -16.80 -8.96 2.14
N LEU A 51 -15.86 -8.37 2.89
CA LEU A 51 -15.62 -6.92 2.95
C LEU A 51 -15.08 -6.36 1.63
N LEU A 52 -14.31 -7.15 0.87
CA LEU A 52 -13.87 -6.79 -0.49
C LEU A 52 -15.01 -6.81 -1.52
N ILE A 53 -16.03 -7.64 -1.30
CA ILE A 53 -17.27 -7.64 -2.10
C ILE A 53 -18.12 -6.40 -1.76
N VAL A 54 -18.16 -6.01 -0.49
CA VAL A 54 -18.87 -4.81 0.00
C VAL A 54 -18.17 -3.51 -0.41
N SER A 55 -16.83 -3.45 -0.46
CA SER A 55 -16.11 -2.24 -0.93
C SER A 55 -16.37 -1.94 -2.42
N LYS A 56 -16.75 -2.95 -3.20
CA LYS A 56 -17.25 -2.80 -4.58
C LYS A 56 -18.63 -2.14 -4.66
N ALA A 57 -19.35 -2.01 -3.54
CA ALA A 57 -20.69 -1.44 -3.44
C ALA A 57 -20.71 0.03 -2.95
N ASN A 58 -19.56 0.72 -2.92
CA ASN A 58 -19.43 2.13 -2.50
C ASN A 58 -19.87 2.41 -1.04
N LEU A 59 -19.59 1.47 -0.13
CA LEU A 59 -19.83 1.66 1.30
C LEU A 59 -18.50 1.91 2.02
N PRO A 60 -18.43 2.89 2.95
CA PRO A 60 -17.22 3.21 3.69
C PRO A 60 -16.75 2.00 4.51
N ILE A 61 -15.46 1.69 4.42
CA ILE A 61 -14.86 0.58 5.15
C ILE A 61 -14.77 0.98 6.63
N PRO A 62 -15.39 0.22 7.55
CA PRO A 62 -15.27 0.51 8.98
C PRO A 62 -13.81 0.38 9.44
N PRO A 63 -13.29 1.29 10.27
CA PRO A 63 -11.92 1.22 10.79
C PRO A 63 -11.57 -0.13 11.44
N ASP A 64 -12.54 -0.78 12.09
CA ASP A 64 -12.37 -2.09 12.73
C ASP A 64 -12.08 -3.21 11.73
N ALA A 65 -12.63 -3.12 10.52
CA ALA A 65 -12.35 -4.07 9.44
C ALA A 65 -10.91 -3.96 8.93
N ILE A 66 -10.33 -2.75 8.99
CA ILE A 66 -8.95 -2.48 8.59
C ILE A 66 -7.99 -3.06 9.63
N ALA A 67 -8.29 -2.90 10.91
CA ALA A 67 -7.50 -3.48 12.00
C ALA A 67 -7.44 -5.01 11.92
N GLU A 68 -8.58 -5.68 11.68
CA GLU A 68 -8.62 -7.15 11.49
C GLU A 68 -7.79 -7.62 10.29
N VAL A 69 -7.76 -6.84 9.20
CA VAL A 69 -6.96 -7.13 8.00
C VAL A 69 -5.47 -6.99 8.29
N ILE A 70 -5.07 -5.95 9.01
CA ILE A 70 -3.67 -5.71 9.40
C ILE A 70 -3.17 -6.81 10.34
N ASP A 71 -3.96 -7.18 11.36
CA ASP A 71 -3.62 -8.28 12.27
C ASP A 71 -3.47 -9.62 11.54
N TRP A 72 -4.35 -9.88 10.57
CA TRP A 72 -4.25 -11.08 9.75
C TRP A 72 -3.01 -11.06 8.83
N LEU A 73 -2.73 -9.97 8.12
CA LEU A 73 -1.57 -9.85 7.22
C LEU A 73 -0.25 -9.97 7.98
N THR A 74 -0.16 -9.35 9.16
CA THR A 74 1.02 -9.42 10.02
C THR A 74 1.22 -10.81 10.63
N SER A 75 0.16 -11.60 10.81
CA SER A 75 0.25 -13.00 11.24
C SER A 75 0.81 -13.97 10.18
N GLN A 76 0.77 -13.58 8.90
CA GLN A 76 1.22 -14.40 7.75
C GLN A 76 2.68 -14.11 7.33
N ARG A 77 3.46 -13.47 8.21
CA ARG A 77 4.69 -12.69 7.97
C ARG A 77 5.83 -13.31 7.15
N HIS A 78 5.78 -14.57 6.72
CA HIS A 78 6.95 -15.21 6.09
C HIS A 78 6.73 -16.02 4.81
N THR A 79 5.52 -16.48 4.46
CA THR A 79 5.45 -17.63 3.54
C THR A 79 5.03 -17.34 2.10
N THR A 80 4.28 -16.27 1.81
CA THR A 80 3.60 -16.18 0.49
C THR A 80 3.96 -14.96 -0.34
N LEU A 81 4.41 -13.86 0.27
CA LEU A 81 4.74 -12.60 -0.44
C LEU A 81 6.22 -12.50 -0.87
N ILE A 82 7.12 -13.27 -0.24
CA ILE A 82 8.53 -13.38 -0.65
C ILE A 82 8.65 -14.00 -2.05
N PHE A 83 7.74 -14.90 -2.43
CA PHE A 83 7.86 -15.68 -3.66
C PHE A 83 7.50 -14.94 -4.96
N ARG A 84 6.87 -13.76 -4.89
CA ARG A 84 6.47 -13.01 -6.11
C ARG A 84 7.32 -11.77 -6.40
N SER A 85 7.97 -11.15 -5.42
CA SER A 85 8.83 -9.99 -5.71
C SER A 85 10.10 -10.36 -6.49
N ILE A 86 10.55 -11.62 -6.39
CA ILE A 86 11.70 -12.14 -7.14
C ILE A 86 11.35 -12.31 -8.64
N ALA A 87 10.10 -12.63 -8.97
CA ALA A 87 9.66 -12.75 -10.37
C ALA A 87 9.64 -11.39 -11.09
N ASP A 88 9.41 -10.30 -10.36
CA ASP A 88 9.36 -8.93 -10.89
C ASP A 88 10.75 -8.32 -11.13
N VAL A 89 11.75 -8.70 -10.33
CA VAL A 89 13.15 -8.28 -10.53
C VAL A 89 13.75 -8.91 -11.80
N LEU A 90 13.23 -10.05 -12.26
CA LEU A 90 13.70 -10.75 -13.46
C LEU A 90 13.09 -10.24 -14.78
N ALA A 91 12.21 -9.23 -14.75
CA ALA A 91 11.65 -8.61 -15.95
C ALA A 91 12.59 -7.53 -16.56
N THR A 92 13.84 -7.90 -16.85
CA THR A 92 14.88 -7.02 -17.43
C THR A 92 14.65 -6.65 -18.91
N THR A 93 13.44 -6.84 -19.44
CA THR A 93 13.05 -6.55 -20.83
C THR A 93 11.91 -5.52 -20.97
N ARG A 94 11.43 -4.93 -19.87
CA ARG A 94 10.29 -3.98 -19.88
C ARG A 94 10.74 -2.51 -19.97
N SER A 95 9.82 -1.64 -20.38
CA SER A 95 10.06 -0.20 -20.47
C SER A 95 10.43 0.42 -19.11
N ALA A 96 11.03 1.62 -19.12
CA ALA A 96 11.31 2.36 -17.88
C ALA A 96 10.04 2.54 -17.03
N GLN A 97 8.91 2.87 -17.66
CA GLN A 97 7.62 3.01 -16.99
C GLN A 97 7.18 1.71 -16.28
N ASP A 98 7.34 0.57 -16.93
CA ASP A 98 6.95 -0.73 -16.36
C ASP A 98 7.83 -1.11 -15.17
N LYS A 99 9.15 -0.87 -15.28
CA LYS A 99 10.10 -1.08 -14.19
C LYS A 99 9.73 -0.23 -12.99
N TYR A 100 9.45 1.06 -13.20
CA TYR A 100 8.98 1.97 -12.16
C TYR A 100 7.69 1.47 -11.49
N ASN A 101 6.69 1.12 -12.30
CA ASN A 101 5.39 0.67 -11.79
C ASN A 101 5.50 -0.64 -10.99
N SER A 102 6.31 -1.59 -11.45
CA SER A 102 6.56 -2.85 -10.73
C SER A 102 7.30 -2.62 -9.40
N CYS A 103 8.27 -1.70 -9.37
CA CYS A 103 8.94 -1.32 -8.13
C CYS A 103 7.98 -0.66 -7.13
N CYS A 104 7.14 0.28 -7.58
CA CYS A 104 6.10 0.87 -6.76
C CYS A 104 5.11 -0.17 -6.22
N ARG A 105 4.69 -1.14 -7.04
CA ARG A 105 3.80 -2.24 -6.63
C ARG A 105 4.44 -3.11 -5.56
N SER A 106 5.69 -3.51 -5.77
CA SER A 106 6.48 -4.25 -4.78
C SER A 106 6.59 -3.48 -3.47
N ALA A 107 6.85 -2.17 -3.54
CA ALA A 107 6.93 -1.32 -2.36
C ALA A 107 5.63 -1.31 -1.54
N ILE A 108 4.47 -1.17 -2.19
CA ILE A 108 3.17 -1.22 -1.51
C ILE A 108 2.97 -2.60 -0.85
N CYS A 109 3.28 -3.68 -1.56
CA CYS A 109 3.17 -5.04 -1.03
C CYS A 109 4.03 -5.24 0.23
N TYR A 110 5.28 -4.78 0.21
CA TYR A 110 6.17 -4.82 1.37
C TYR A 110 5.70 -3.92 2.52
N ALA A 111 5.22 -2.73 2.20
CA ALA A 111 4.77 -1.76 3.20
C ALA A 111 3.51 -2.24 3.94
N VAL A 112 2.55 -2.85 3.23
CA VAL A 112 1.32 -3.40 3.82
C VAL A 112 1.60 -4.51 4.84
N VAL A 113 2.67 -5.28 4.67
CA VAL A 113 3.11 -6.31 5.65
C VAL A 113 4.13 -5.80 6.67
N GLY A 114 4.35 -4.48 6.73
CA GLY A 114 5.27 -3.84 7.66
C GLY A 114 6.76 -4.11 7.39
N SER A 115 7.11 -4.55 6.18
CA SER A 115 8.49 -4.79 5.73
C SER A 115 9.08 -3.52 5.10
N TYR A 116 9.19 -2.44 5.88
CA TYR A 116 9.54 -1.11 5.35
C TYR A 116 10.93 -1.02 4.72
N ASP A 117 11.93 -1.76 5.22
CA ASP A 117 13.26 -1.77 4.61
C ASP A 117 13.23 -2.26 3.15
N PHE A 118 12.46 -3.31 2.87
CA PHE A 118 12.25 -3.82 1.52
C PHE A 118 11.41 -2.86 0.68
N ALA A 119 10.41 -2.21 1.28
CA ALA A 119 9.62 -1.19 0.61
C ALA A 119 10.50 -0.01 0.16
N PHE A 120 11.33 0.54 1.04
CA PHE A 120 12.29 1.59 0.72
C PHE A 120 13.34 1.13 -0.31
N GLY A 121 13.75 -0.13 -0.27
CA GLY A 121 14.58 -0.72 -1.32
C GLY A 121 13.94 -0.61 -2.71
N ALA A 122 12.68 -1.02 -2.84
CA ALA A 122 11.94 -0.94 -4.09
C ALA A 122 11.68 0.51 -4.53
N LEU A 123 11.35 1.41 -3.59
CA LEU A 123 11.12 2.83 -3.90
C LEU A 123 12.39 3.54 -4.37
N ARG A 124 13.57 3.22 -3.83
CA ARG A 124 14.84 3.75 -4.36
C ARG A 124 15.10 3.34 -5.80
N ILE A 125 14.76 2.10 -6.16
CA ILE A 125 14.86 1.65 -7.55
C ILE A 125 13.87 2.43 -8.42
N SER A 126 12.65 2.66 -7.94
CA SER A 126 11.65 3.48 -8.63
C SER A 126 12.15 4.92 -8.86
N ALA A 127 12.65 5.58 -7.82
CA ALA A 127 13.22 6.93 -7.90
C ALA A 127 14.39 7.01 -8.91
N SER A 128 15.25 5.98 -8.94
CA SER A 128 16.37 5.91 -9.90
C SER A 128 15.92 5.81 -11.36
N VAL A 129 14.68 5.37 -11.61
CA VAL A 129 14.10 5.34 -12.96
C VAL A 129 13.54 6.71 -13.34
N ASN A 130 12.75 7.32 -12.45
CA ASN A 130 12.26 8.69 -12.61
C ASN A 130 11.80 9.30 -11.27
N ASP A 131 12.59 10.23 -10.74
CA ASP A 131 12.31 10.95 -9.50
C ASP A 131 11.22 12.03 -9.66
N SER A 132 10.89 12.45 -10.89
CA SER A 132 9.83 13.44 -11.12
C SER A 132 8.41 12.84 -11.08
N TRP A 133 8.25 11.55 -10.83
CA TRP A 133 6.95 10.88 -10.81
C TRP A 133 6.40 10.76 -9.40
N ALA A 134 5.13 11.12 -9.23
CA ALA A 134 4.49 11.25 -7.92
C ALA A 134 4.41 9.95 -7.10
N ARG A 135 4.22 8.81 -7.78
CA ARG A 135 3.78 7.58 -7.11
C ARG A 135 4.73 7.09 -6.01
N HIS A 136 6.03 7.08 -6.26
CA HIS A 136 6.98 6.58 -5.28
C HIS A 136 7.12 7.54 -4.08
N HIS A 137 7.07 8.86 -4.31
CA HIS A 137 6.98 9.88 -3.26
C HIS A 137 5.73 9.71 -2.40
N HIS A 138 4.57 9.43 -3.01
CA HIS A 138 3.34 9.15 -2.26
C HIS A 138 3.53 7.96 -1.30
N ILE A 139 4.08 6.85 -1.79
CA ILE A 139 4.33 5.66 -0.98
C ILE A 139 5.39 5.92 0.11
N TYR A 140 6.48 6.64 -0.20
CA TYR A 140 7.46 7.09 0.80
C TYR A 140 6.79 7.90 1.92
N GLY A 141 5.96 8.87 1.53
CA GLY A 141 5.22 9.74 2.42
C GLY A 141 4.35 8.97 3.41
N LEU A 142 3.57 8.02 2.90
CA LEU A 142 2.73 7.14 3.73
C LEU A 142 3.54 6.30 4.70
N ILE A 143 4.64 5.67 4.24
CA ILE A 143 5.50 4.85 5.11
C ILE A 143 6.14 5.72 6.19
N HIS A 144 6.67 6.89 5.84
CA HIS A 144 7.25 7.81 6.82
C HIS A 144 6.24 8.30 7.85
N ALA A 145 4.99 8.55 7.44
CA ALA A 145 3.93 8.90 8.38
C ALA A 145 3.62 7.76 9.35
N ILE A 146 3.59 6.51 8.86
CA ILE A 146 3.44 5.30 9.68
C ILE A 146 4.61 5.14 10.67
N GLU A 147 5.84 5.47 10.26
CA GLU A 147 7.02 5.47 11.14
C GLU A 147 7.12 6.71 12.05
N ASN A 148 6.08 7.56 12.09
CA ASN A 148 6.05 8.82 12.84
C ASN A 148 7.19 9.80 12.48
N ARG A 149 7.64 9.79 11.22
CA ARG A 149 8.68 10.67 10.68
C ARG A 149 8.05 11.88 9.97
N LYS A 150 7.34 12.71 10.73
CA LYS A 150 6.49 13.81 10.20
C LYS A 150 7.16 14.66 9.12
N ALA A 151 8.36 15.19 9.38
CA ALA A 151 9.05 16.07 8.44
C ALA A 151 9.37 15.38 7.10
N ARG A 152 9.76 14.10 7.14
CA ARG A 152 10.02 13.33 5.91
C ARG A 152 8.74 13.00 5.17
N ALA A 153 7.70 12.60 5.91
CA ALA A 153 6.39 12.35 5.33
C ALA A 153 5.85 13.58 4.61
N GLN A 154 6.00 14.76 5.22
CA GLN A 154 5.53 16.02 4.63
C GLN A 154 6.26 16.33 3.32
N CYS A 155 7.59 16.27 3.33
CA CYS A 155 8.40 16.52 2.15
C CYS A 155 7.99 15.63 0.97
N GLU A 156 7.87 14.32 1.22
CA GLU A 156 7.53 13.34 0.20
C GLU A 156 6.10 13.51 -0.31
N LEU A 157 5.13 13.78 0.56
CA LEU A 157 3.74 14.00 0.15
C LEU A 157 3.55 15.31 -0.62
N GLU A 158 4.27 16.38 -0.27
CA GLU A 158 4.27 17.64 -1.02
C GLU A 158 4.88 17.46 -2.41
N MET A 159 5.97 16.71 -2.53
CA MET A 159 6.56 16.33 -3.81
C MET A 159 5.60 15.48 -4.65
N ALA A 160 4.97 14.47 -4.05
CA ALA A 160 3.96 13.66 -4.70
C ALA A 160 2.82 14.53 -5.24
N TYR A 161 2.31 15.46 -4.43
CA TYR A 161 1.23 16.35 -4.82
C TYR A 161 1.61 17.25 -5.99
N ALA A 162 2.83 17.82 -5.96
CA ALA A 162 3.32 18.69 -7.02
C ALA A 162 3.47 17.94 -8.36
N CYS A 163 3.95 16.69 -8.32
CA CYS A 163 4.24 15.89 -9.50
C CYS A 163 3.03 15.11 -10.06
N GLU A 164 1.91 15.04 -9.34
CA GLU A 164 0.78 14.18 -9.70
C GLU A 164 -0.13 14.83 -10.78
N PRO A 165 -0.23 14.27 -12.00
CA PRO A 165 -1.10 14.85 -13.03
C PRO A 165 -2.59 14.50 -12.84
N TYR A 166 -2.93 13.43 -12.12
CA TYR A 166 -4.30 12.92 -12.01
C TYR A 166 -5.02 13.46 -10.77
N SER A 167 -6.21 14.04 -10.97
CA SER A 167 -7.00 14.67 -9.91
C SER A 167 -7.38 13.71 -8.78
N GLU A 168 -7.75 12.47 -9.10
CA GLU A 168 -8.16 11.47 -8.11
C GLU A 168 -7.02 11.11 -7.14
N THR A 169 -5.81 10.90 -7.67
CA THR A 169 -4.63 10.61 -6.85
C THR A 169 -4.20 11.84 -6.04
N LYS A 170 -4.30 13.05 -6.62
CA LYS A 170 -4.08 14.30 -5.89
C LYS A 170 -4.97 14.46 -4.66
N VAL A 171 -6.24 14.05 -4.74
CA VAL A 171 -7.16 14.09 -3.59
C VAL A 171 -6.68 13.15 -2.47
N ARG A 172 -6.21 11.95 -2.82
CA ARG A 172 -5.68 11.00 -1.82
C ARG A 172 -4.39 11.48 -1.17
N ILE A 173 -3.49 12.10 -1.94
CA ILE A 173 -2.28 12.74 -1.42
C ILE A 173 -2.63 13.92 -0.50
N ALA A 174 -3.58 14.78 -0.91
CA ALA A 174 -4.04 15.89 -0.08
C ALA A 174 -4.63 15.43 1.25
N ARG A 175 -5.41 14.34 1.25
CA ARG A 175 -5.92 13.71 2.47
C ARG A 175 -4.80 13.26 3.40
N ALA A 176 -3.72 12.69 2.85
CA ALA A 176 -2.55 12.30 3.66
C ALA A 176 -1.85 13.53 4.27
N LEU A 177 -1.71 14.63 3.52
CA LEU A 177 -1.15 15.89 4.01
C LEU A 177 -2.01 16.52 5.12
N GLU A 178 -3.33 16.50 4.96
CA GLU A 178 -4.28 16.99 5.97
C GLU A 178 -4.15 16.19 7.28
N LEU A 179 -4.14 14.85 7.20
CA LEU A 179 -3.90 13.99 8.36
C LEU A 179 -2.57 14.29 9.06
N LEU A 180 -1.52 14.57 8.28
CA LEU A 180 -0.19 14.88 8.81
C LEU A 180 -0.17 16.20 9.59
N SER A 181 -1.01 17.17 9.20
CA SER A 181 -1.12 18.46 9.89
C SER A 181 -1.64 18.32 11.33
N HIS A 182 -2.41 17.25 11.61
CA HIS A 182 -2.96 16.95 12.93
C HIS A 182 -1.99 16.20 13.85
N ILE A 183 -0.87 15.68 13.33
CA ILE A 183 0.20 15.09 14.16
C ILE A 183 0.93 16.23 14.87
N THR A 184 0.89 16.25 16.19
CA THR A 184 1.69 17.19 16.98
C THR A 184 3.16 16.76 16.91
N ALA A 185 4.08 17.69 16.63
CA ALA A 185 5.50 17.39 16.69
C ALA A 185 5.86 17.07 18.16
N VAL A 186 6.34 15.85 18.40
CA VAL A 186 6.93 15.44 19.68
C VAL A 186 8.36 15.91 19.75
#